data_AF-A0A1M3EWD6-F1
#
_entry.id   AF-A0A1M3EWD6-F1
#
_cell.length_a   1.000
_cell.length_b   1.000
_cell.length_c   1.000
_cell.angle_alpha   90.00
_cell.angle_beta   90.00
_cell.angle_gamma   90.00
#
_symmetry.space_group_name_H-M   'P 1'
#
loop_
_entity.id
_entity.type
_entity.pdbx_description
1 polymer ?
#
loop_
_entity_poly.entity_id
_entity_poly.type
_entity_poly.pdbx_seq_one_letter_code
_entity_poly.pdbx_strand_id
1 'polypeptide(L)'
;MAREISNHGASGYRQGCKCGVCRGAHADYVRDWRARRRAAAAAAANADSEPLVVTTPPTEPVVTPAGLNMSAPNGVLEAALLDDLREPDDKVAFRHTYIGMARLNARILDQAATIDRLDLVSPLQLRQFELLQRIALLGFKGLDDAGAGAGHHGEADGVAAEAEAILAAIEQEGRGSESGRQA
;
A
#
# COMPACT_ATOMS: atom_id res chain seq x y z
N MET A 1 51.85 -69.99 23.82
CA MET A 1 50.65 -70.76 24.19
C MET A 1 49.44 -69.84 24.04
N ALA A 2 48.42 -70.23 23.28
CA ALA A 2 47.20 -69.44 23.14
C ALA A 2 46.50 -69.39 24.51
N ARG A 3 46.24 -68.20 25.03
CA ARG A 3 45.59 -68.01 26.32
C ARG A 3 44.12 -68.44 26.18
N GLU A 4 43.71 -69.46 26.90
CA GLU A 4 42.30 -69.90 26.93
C GLU A 4 41.45 -68.80 27.58
N ILE A 5 40.48 -68.28 26.83
CA ILE A 5 39.58 -67.22 27.28
C ILE A 5 38.35 -67.90 27.85
N SER A 6 38.28 -67.98 29.18
CA SER A 6 37.18 -68.63 29.90
C SER A 6 35.89 -67.80 29.95
N ASN A 7 35.98 -66.48 29.78
CA ASN A 7 34.86 -65.55 29.87
C ASN A 7 34.65 -64.79 28.56
N HIS A 8 33.50 -65.01 27.92
CA HIS A 8 33.10 -64.31 26.70
C HIS A 8 32.33 -63.01 27.00
N GLY A 9 32.20 -62.15 25.98
CA GLY A 9 31.58 -60.82 26.09
C GLY A 9 32.60 -59.70 25.92
N ALA A 10 32.38 -58.54 26.54
CA ALA A 10 33.24 -57.36 26.37
C ALA A 10 34.67 -57.58 26.90
N SER A 11 34.82 -58.31 28.00
CA SER A 11 36.12 -58.69 28.58
C SER A 11 36.88 -59.66 27.66
N GLY A 12 36.21 -60.69 27.14
CA GLY A 12 36.78 -61.62 26.18
C GLY A 12 37.22 -60.95 24.88
N TYR A 13 36.46 -59.96 24.39
CA TYR A 13 36.85 -59.16 23.21
C TYR A 13 38.15 -58.36 23.45
N ARG A 14 38.31 -57.76 24.65
CA ARG A 14 39.54 -57.04 25.04
C ARG A 14 40.75 -57.96 25.15
N GLN A 15 40.53 -59.21 25.55
CA GLN A 15 41.57 -60.25 25.62
C GLN A 15 41.90 -60.88 24.25
N GLY A 16 41.21 -60.48 23.17
CA GLY A 16 41.51 -60.90 21.81
C GLY A 16 40.52 -61.89 21.18
N CYS A 17 39.50 -62.37 21.92
CA CYS A 17 38.48 -63.27 21.37
C CYS A 17 37.59 -62.55 20.34
N LYS A 18 37.44 -63.13 19.14
CA LYS A 18 36.59 -62.59 18.06
C LYS A 18 35.40 -63.49 17.70
N CYS A 19 34.92 -64.31 18.63
CA CYS A 19 33.68 -65.06 18.43
C CYS A 19 32.47 -64.10 18.30
N GLY A 20 31.34 -64.61 17.80
CA GLY A 20 30.13 -63.80 17.59
C GLY A 20 29.64 -63.09 18.86
N VAL A 21 29.72 -63.76 20.01
CA VAL A 21 29.32 -63.21 21.32
C VAL A 21 30.18 -62.03 21.73
N CYS A 22 31.51 -62.16 21.64
CA CYS A 22 32.46 -61.10 21.98
C CYS A 22 32.35 -59.91 21.02
N ARG A 23 32.13 -60.17 19.72
CA ARG A 23 31.90 -59.12 18.72
C ARG A 23 30.59 -58.37 18.99
N GLY A 24 29.50 -59.08 19.30
CA GLY A 24 28.22 -58.49 19.66
C GLY A 24 28.33 -57.58 20.88
N ALA A 25 28.90 -58.09 21.98
CA ALA A 25 29.09 -57.32 23.21
C ALA A 25 29.95 -56.05 23.02
N HIS A 26 30.97 -56.11 22.15
CA HIS A 26 31.74 -54.92 21.81
C HIS A 26 30.94 -53.91 20.98
N ALA A 27 30.13 -54.38 20.02
CA ALA A 27 29.28 -53.52 19.22
C ALA A 27 28.24 -52.78 20.08
N ASP A 28 27.63 -53.49 21.03
CA ASP A 28 26.66 -52.91 21.98
C ASP A 28 27.34 -51.87 22.89
N TYR A 29 28.51 -52.20 23.44
CA TYR A 29 29.30 -51.25 24.23
C TYR A 29 29.62 -49.96 23.46
N VAL A 30 30.03 -50.06 22.20
CA VAL A 30 30.32 -48.88 21.36
C VAL A 30 29.06 -48.08 21.06
N ARG A 31 27.92 -48.75 20.83
CA ARG A 31 26.62 -48.08 20.61
C ARG A 31 26.21 -47.25 21.83
N ASP A 32 26.30 -47.85 23.01
CA ASP A 32 25.96 -47.19 24.28
C ASP A 32 26.91 -46.03 24.58
N TRP A 33 28.21 -46.21 24.35
CA TRP A 33 29.20 -45.15 24.50
C TRP A 33 28.89 -43.95 23.59
N ARG A 34 28.54 -44.20 22.32
CA ARG A 34 28.15 -43.13 21.37
C ARG A 34 26.85 -42.44 21.80
N ALA A 35 25.87 -43.18 22.32
CA ALA A 35 24.63 -42.61 22.85
C ALA A 35 24.90 -41.69 24.05
N ARG A 36 25.68 -42.15 25.03
CA ARG A 36 26.08 -41.36 26.21
C ARG A 36 26.85 -40.10 25.80
N ARG A 37 27.76 -40.21 24.83
CA ARG A 37 28.54 -39.07 24.34
C ARG A 37 27.67 -38.02 23.65
N ARG A 38 26.66 -38.42 22.86
CA ARG A 38 25.69 -37.49 22.25
C ARG A 38 24.83 -36.79 23.31
N ALA A 39 24.36 -37.53 24.31
CA ALA A 39 23.56 -36.97 25.39
C ALA A 39 24.36 -35.95 26.22
N ALA A 40 25.62 -36.26 26.55
CA ALA A 40 26.51 -35.33 27.26
C ALA A 40 26.81 -34.07 26.44
N ALA A 41 27.03 -34.21 25.12
CA ALA A 41 27.25 -33.06 24.24
C ALA A 41 26.00 -32.17 24.12
N ALA A 42 24.81 -32.76 24.03
CA ALA A 42 23.54 -32.01 24.02
C ALA A 42 23.29 -31.30 25.36
N ALA A 43 23.58 -31.97 26.48
CA ALA A 43 23.48 -31.36 27.81
C ALA A 43 24.46 -30.20 27.99
N ALA A 44 25.70 -30.33 27.51
CA ALA A 44 26.69 -29.26 27.54
C ALA A 44 26.28 -28.07 26.65
N ALA A 45 25.72 -28.34 25.45
CA ALA A 45 25.22 -27.29 24.56
C ALA A 45 24.06 -26.48 25.19
N ASN A 46 23.25 -27.12 26.04
CA ASN A 46 22.13 -26.49 26.72
C ASN A 46 22.51 -25.89 28.10
N ALA A 47 23.73 -26.13 28.60
CA ALA A 47 24.14 -25.68 29.94
C ALA A 47 24.31 -24.14 30.03
N ASP A 48 24.68 -23.51 28.93
CA ASP A 48 24.89 -22.05 28.84
C ASP A 48 23.69 -21.31 28.21
N SER A 49 22.63 -22.02 27.89
CA SER A 49 21.42 -21.42 27.32
C SER A 49 20.49 -20.98 28.44
N GLU A 50 20.41 -19.67 28.72
CA GLU A 50 19.33 -19.14 29.54
C GLU A 50 17.99 -19.47 28.87
N PRO A 51 16.98 -19.96 29.63
CA PRO A 51 15.66 -20.19 29.05
C PRO A 51 15.12 -18.85 28.55
N LEU A 52 14.80 -18.80 27.26
CA LEU A 52 14.05 -17.70 26.66
C LEU A 52 12.68 -17.63 27.34
N VAL A 53 12.58 -16.83 28.40
CA VAL A 53 11.32 -16.43 28.98
C VAL A 53 10.68 -15.48 27.99
N VAL A 54 9.81 -15.99 27.13
CA VAL A 54 8.95 -15.17 26.28
C VAL A 54 7.99 -14.44 27.22
N THR A 55 8.37 -13.24 27.64
CA THR A 55 7.45 -12.33 28.32
C THR A 55 6.42 -11.93 27.29
N THR A 56 5.20 -12.49 27.40
CA THR A 56 4.09 -12.00 26.60
C THR A 56 3.82 -10.58 27.09
N PRO A 57 3.98 -9.54 26.24
CA PRO A 57 3.67 -8.19 26.67
C PRO A 57 2.19 -8.15 27.10
N PRO A 58 1.85 -7.34 28.11
CA PRO A 58 0.45 -7.14 28.48
C PRO A 58 -0.33 -6.75 27.22
N THR A 59 -1.46 -7.43 26.98
CA THR A 59 -2.33 -7.13 25.85
C THR A 59 -2.79 -5.69 25.98
N GLU A 60 -2.34 -4.83 25.06
CA GLU A 60 -2.84 -3.45 25.01
C GLU A 60 -4.36 -3.48 24.82
N PRO A 61 -5.10 -2.61 25.53
CA PRO A 61 -6.53 -2.52 25.32
C PRO A 61 -6.79 -2.15 23.86
N VAL A 62 -7.55 -2.99 23.16
CA VAL A 62 -7.97 -2.73 21.78
C VAL A 62 -8.89 -1.50 21.81
N VAL A 63 -8.35 -0.33 21.49
CA VAL A 63 -9.15 0.87 21.27
C VAL A 63 -9.89 0.67 19.96
N THR A 64 -11.19 0.38 20.02
CA THR A 64 -12.02 0.36 18.83
C THR A 64 -12.13 1.80 18.31
N PRO A 65 -11.69 2.08 17.07
CA PRO A 65 -11.84 3.42 16.50
C PRO A 65 -13.32 3.79 16.50
N ALA A 66 -13.61 5.06 16.78
CA ALA A 66 -14.99 5.54 16.77
C ALA A 66 -15.60 5.30 15.39
N GLY A 67 -16.82 4.77 15.34
CA GLY A 67 -17.53 4.55 14.08
C GLY A 67 -17.95 5.86 13.42
N LEU A 68 -18.17 5.82 12.11
CA LEU A 68 -18.78 6.94 11.37
C LEU A 68 -20.16 7.28 11.94
N ASN A 69 -20.37 8.52 12.36
CA ASN A 69 -21.64 8.98 12.92
C ASN A 69 -22.50 9.65 11.83
N MET A 70 -23.45 8.90 11.28
CA MET A 70 -24.39 9.41 10.26
C MET A 70 -25.43 10.39 10.82
N SER A 71 -25.60 10.44 12.14
CA SER A 71 -26.55 11.33 12.83
C SER A 71 -25.91 12.62 13.35
N ALA A 72 -24.60 12.77 13.22
CA ALA A 72 -23.91 14.00 13.59
C ALA A 72 -24.35 15.18 12.70
N PRO A 73 -24.30 16.44 13.20
CA PRO A 73 -24.43 17.62 12.37
C PRO A 73 -23.45 17.58 11.19
N ASN A 74 -23.82 18.22 10.08
CA ASN A 74 -22.92 18.35 8.93
C ASN A 74 -21.67 19.10 9.36
N GLY A 75 -20.50 18.59 8.98
CA GLY A 75 -19.24 19.31 9.16
C GLY A 75 -19.07 20.40 8.11
N VAL A 76 -17.88 21.00 8.07
CA VAL A 76 -17.60 22.15 7.21
C VAL A 76 -17.68 21.76 5.74
N LEU A 77 -17.13 20.60 5.38
CA LEU A 77 -17.09 20.15 3.99
C LEU A 77 -18.47 19.70 3.50
N GLU A 78 -19.19 18.93 4.32
CA GLU A 78 -20.55 18.50 3.96
C GLU A 78 -21.50 19.70 3.85
N ALA A 79 -21.37 20.70 4.73
CA ALA A 79 -22.19 21.91 4.67
C ALA A 79 -21.90 22.73 3.42
N ALA A 80 -20.62 22.97 3.08
CA ALA A 80 -20.24 23.69 1.88
C ALA A 80 -20.76 23.00 0.62
N LEU A 81 -20.59 21.68 0.53
CA LEU A 81 -21.07 20.89 -0.61
C LEU A 81 -22.59 20.97 -0.80
N LEU A 82 -23.36 20.98 0.29
CA LEU A 82 -24.82 21.09 0.21
C LEU A 82 -25.29 22.48 -0.24
N ASP A 83 -24.52 23.53 0.06
CA ASP A 83 -24.78 24.87 -0.43
C ASP A 83 -24.48 24.96 -1.94
N ASP A 84 -23.32 24.44 -2.35
CA ASP A 84 -22.86 24.46 -3.74
C ASP A 84 -23.75 23.60 -4.68
N LEU A 85 -24.28 22.46 -4.20
CA LEU A 85 -25.03 21.49 -5.01
C LEU A 85 -26.55 21.55 -4.82
N ARG A 86 -27.08 22.69 -4.38
CA ARG A 86 -28.49 22.85 -4.00
C ARG A 86 -29.49 22.63 -5.16
N GLU A 87 -29.09 22.94 -6.39
CA GLU A 87 -29.89 22.78 -7.61
C GLU A 87 -29.09 22.05 -8.70
N PRO A 88 -29.04 20.70 -8.68
CA PRO A 88 -28.34 19.96 -9.72
C PRO A 88 -29.05 20.08 -11.07
N ASP A 89 -28.30 20.29 -12.15
CA ASP A 89 -28.88 20.34 -13.50
C ASP A 89 -29.54 18.99 -13.83
N ASP A 90 -30.75 19.06 -14.39
CA ASP A 90 -31.51 17.89 -14.78
C ASP A 90 -30.84 17.07 -15.89
N LYS A 91 -29.90 17.66 -16.64
CA LYS A 91 -29.12 17.01 -17.70
C LYS A 91 -28.10 15.99 -17.17
N VAL A 92 -27.78 16.03 -15.88
CA VAL A 92 -26.78 15.15 -15.28
C VAL A 92 -27.37 13.76 -15.05
N ALA A 93 -26.93 12.78 -15.85
CA ALA A 93 -27.28 11.39 -15.63
C ALA A 93 -26.81 10.92 -14.23
N PHE A 94 -27.68 10.22 -13.51
CA PHE A 94 -27.41 9.74 -12.15
C PHE A 94 -27.08 10.85 -11.12
N ARG A 95 -27.56 12.09 -11.31
CA ARG A 95 -27.28 13.23 -10.42
C ARG A 95 -27.43 12.92 -8.93
N HIS A 96 -28.51 12.26 -8.54
CA HIS A 96 -28.77 11.93 -7.14
C HIS A 96 -27.72 10.97 -6.57
N THR A 97 -27.24 10.03 -7.39
CA THR A 97 -26.19 9.10 -7.01
C THR A 97 -24.86 9.83 -6.80
N TYR A 98 -24.48 10.70 -7.74
CA TYR A 98 -23.23 11.47 -7.63
C TYR A 98 -23.24 12.42 -6.44
N ILE A 99 -24.35 13.13 -6.20
CA ILE A 99 -24.52 14.00 -5.03
C ILE A 99 -24.46 13.17 -3.74
N GLY A 100 -25.16 12.02 -3.69
CA GLY A 100 -25.13 11.13 -2.54
C GLY A 100 -23.70 10.63 -2.22
N MET A 101 -22.93 10.28 -3.25
CA MET A 101 -21.53 9.86 -3.09
C MET A 101 -20.64 11.02 -2.64
N ALA A 102 -20.79 12.20 -3.24
CA ALA A 102 -20.01 13.40 -2.90
C ALA A 102 -20.29 13.81 -1.45
N ARG A 103 -21.55 13.75 -1.03
CA ARG A 103 -21.97 14.02 0.36
C ARG A 103 -21.41 13.01 1.35
N LEU A 104 -21.45 11.72 1.01
CA LEU A 104 -20.87 10.68 1.86
C LEU A 104 -19.35 10.88 2.03
N ASN A 105 -18.63 11.16 0.96
CA ASN A 105 -17.19 11.42 1.02
C ASN A 105 -16.90 12.65 1.88
N ALA A 106 -17.64 13.75 1.70
CA ALA A 106 -17.49 14.97 2.51
C ALA A 106 -17.73 14.69 4.00
N ARG A 107 -18.76 13.92 4.35
CA ARG A 107 -19.03 13.49 5.73
C ARG A 107 -17.90 12.65 6.33
N ILE A 108 -17.33 11.72 5.58
CA ILE A 108 -16.21 10.91 6.07
C ILE A 108 -14.97 11.79 6.28
N LEU A 109 -14.70 12.75 5.37
CA LEU A 109 -13.61 13.71 5.52
C LEU A 109 -13.79 14.61 6.76
N ASP A 110 -15.00 15.11 7.01
CA ASP A 110 -15.31 15.91 8.20
C ASP A 110 -15.07 15.15 9.51
N GLN A 111 -15.28 13.83 9.51
CA GLN A 111 -15.14 12.98 10.70
C GLN A 111 -13.79 12.25 10.78
N ALA A 112 -12.93 12.34 9.76
CA ALA A 112 -11.73 11.50 9.63
C ALA A 112 -10.79 11.58 10.85
N ALA A 113 -10.62 12.77 11.41
CA ALA A 113 -9.84 12.98 12.64
C ALA A 113 -10.54 12.41 13.88
N THR A 114 -11.87 12.51 13.96
CA THR A 114 -12.66 12.00 15.09
C THR A 114 -12.71 10.48 15.13
N ILE A 115 -12.76 9.83 13.96
CA ILE A 115 -12.76 8.37 13.83
C ILE A 115 -11.35 7.76 13.78
N ASP A 116 -10.30 8.59 13.89
CA ASP A 116 -8.89 8.20 13.80
C ASP A 116 -8.54 7.43 12.51
N ARG A 117 -9.09 7.89 11.38
CA ARG A 117 -8.89 7.31 10.03
C ARG A 117 -8.32 8.34 9.05
N LEU A 118 -7.20 8.95 9.43
CA LEU A 118 -6.51 9.91 8.58
C LEU A 118 -5.96 9.27 7.29
N ASP A 119 -5.78 7.95 7.27
CA ASP A 119 -5.44 7.17 6.08
C ASP A 119 -6.48 7.29 4.96
N LEU A 120 -7.73 7.58 5.31
CA LEU A 120 -8.82 7.73 4.34
C LEU A 120 -8.83 9.09 3.63
N VAL A 121 -8.09 10.09 4.14
CA VAL A 121 -8.17 11.47 3.63
C VAL A 121 -7.76 11.55 2.15
N SER A 122 -6.59 11.02 1.81
CA SER A 122 -6.06 11.04 0.44
C SER A 122 -6.96 10.33 -0.59
N PRO A 123 -7.35 9.06 -0.40
CA PRO A 123 -8.23 8.38 -1.37
C PRO A 123 -9.61 9.03 -1.48
N LEU A 124 -10.15 9.59 -0.39
CA LEU A 124 -11.43 10.30 -0.43
C LEU A 124 -11.35 11.64 -1.13
N GLN A 125 -10.26 12.40 -0.98
CA GLN A 125 -10.04 13.65 -1.71
C GLN A 125 -9.97 13.41 -3.22
N LEU A 126 -9.24 12.38 -3.67
CA LEU A 126 -9.19 12.01 -5.09
C LEU A 126 -10.56 11.65 -5.63
N ARG A 127 -11.29 10.78 -4.93
CA ARG A 127 -12.65 10.38 -5.32
C ARG A 127 -13.61 11.57 -5.32
N GLN A 128 -13.48 12.48 -4.35
CA GLN A 128 -14.30 13.69 -4.28
C GLN A 128 -14.05 14.58 -5.50
N PHE A 129 -12.79 14.77 -5.87
CA PHE A 129 -12.42 15.54 -7.06
C PHE A 129 -12.99 14.91 -8.34
N GLU A 130 -12.88 13.59 -8.52
CA GLU A 130 -13.46 12.89 -9.67
C GLU A 130 -14.99 13.04 -9.73
N LEU A 131 -15.68 12.93 -8.60
CA LEU A 131 -17.13 13.12 -8.53
C LEU A 131 -17.52 14.54 -8.91
N LEU A 132 -16.81 15.54 -8.39
CA LEU A 132 -17.04 16.95 -8.70
C LEU A 132 -16.74 17.26 -10.17
N GLN A 133 -15.69 16.68 -10.76
CA GLN A 133 -15.42 16.81 -12.19
C GLN A 133 -16.52 16.19 -13.04
N ARG A 134 -17.03 15.01 -12.67
CA ARG A 134 -18.15 14.38 -13.40
C ARG A 134 -19.43 15.20 -13.27
N ILE A 135 -19.67 15.73 -12.08
CA ILE A 135 -20.75 16.68 -11.80
C ILE A 135 -20.58 17.89 -12.75
N ALA A 136 -19.45 18.57 -12.71
CA ALA A 136 -19.14 19.75 -13.54
C ALA A 136 -19.25 19.48 -15.05
N LEU A 137 -18.66 18.40 -15.55
CA LEU A 137 -18.66 18.03 -16.98
C LEU A 137 -20.06 17.71 -17.53
N LEU A 138 -20.99 17.34 -16.65
CA LEU A 138 -22.37 17.02 -17.02
C LEU A 138 -23.31 18.25 -16.96
N GLY A 139 -22.75 19.43 -16.63
CA GLY A 139 -23.43 20.73 -16.55
C GLY A 139 -24.07 20.96 -15.19
N PHE A 140 -23.74 22.06 -14.51
CA PHE A 140 -24.43 22.53 -13.29
C PHE A 140 -24.67 24.02 -13.41
N LYS A 141 -25.91 24.45 -13.14
CA LYS A 141 -26.26 25.86 -13.05
C LYS A 141 -25.46 26.48 -11.89
N GLY A 142 -24.50 27.36 -12.20
CA GLY A 142 -23.63 28.04 -11.23
C GLY A 142 -22.16 27.59 -11.22
N LEU A 143 -21.79 26.55 -11.98
CA LEU A 143 -20.38 26.17 -12.19
C LEU A 143 -19.82 26.65 -13.54
N ASP A 144 -20.73 26.97 -14.48
CA ASP A 144 -20.41 27.54 -15.80
C ASP A 144 -19.93 29.01 -15.74
N ASP A 145 -20.06 29.66 -14.58
CA ASP A 145 -19.60 31.04 -14.37
C ASP A 145 -18.08 31.15 -14.15
N ALA A 146 -17.38 30.01 -14.04
CA ALA A 146 -15.93 29.95 -13.89
C ALA A 146 -15.29 28.99 -14.91
N GLY A 147 -15.36 29.37 -16.19
CA GLY A 147 -14.48 28.81 -17.23
C GLY A 147 -15.21 28.08 -18.33
N ALA A 148 -15.60 28.84 -19.35
CA ALA A 148 -15.77 28.36 -20.71
C ALA A 148 -14.58 27.48 -21.10
N GLY A 149 -14.81 26.18 -21.27
CA GLY A 149 -13.73 25.24 -21.53
C GLY A 149 -14.18 23.82 -21.77
N ALA A 150 -15.09 23.61 -22.73
CA ALA A 150 -15.00 22.54 -23.74
C ALA A 150 -16.34 22.33 -24.45
N GLY A 151 -16.36 22.60 -25.77
CA GLY A 151 -17.32 21.95 -26.66
C GLY A 151 -18.14 22.84 -27.60
N HIS A 152 -17.52 23.81 -28.28
CA HIS A 152 -18.02 24.19 -29.60
C HIS A 152 -16.91 24.33 -30.63
N HIS A 153 -16.96 23.44 -31.62
CA HIS A 153 -16.27 23.58 -32.89
C HIS A 153 -16.69 24.90 -33.53
N GLY A 154 -15.83 25.91 -33.51
CA GLY A 154 -16.16 27.20 -34.14
C GLY A 154 -15.08 28.27 -34.16
N GLU A 155 -13.84 27.98 -33.75
CA GLU A 155 -12.80 29.01 -33.59
C GLU A 155 -11.44 28.57 -34.17
N ALA A 156 -11.47 27.79 -35.25
CA ALA A 156 -10.28 27.54 -36.06
C ALA A 156 -10.03 28.66 -37.10
N ASP A 157 -11.08 29.41 -37.47
CA ASP A 157 -10.99 30.45 -38.50
C ASP A 157 -10.38 31.77 -37.99
N GLY A 158 -10.59 32.11 -36.71
CA GLY A 158 -10.07 33.35 -36.13
C GLY A 158 -8.55 33.34 -35.97
N VAL A 159 -8.01 32.25 -35.42
CA VAL A 159 -6.57 32.10 -35.19
C VAL A 159 -5.80 31.94 -36.51
N ALA A 160 -6.41 31.29 -37.51
CA ALA A 160 -5.86 31.22 -38.86
C ALA A 160 -5.82 32.59 -39.54
N ALA A 161 -6.90 33.39 -39.43
CA ALA A 161 -6.94 34.74 -39.97
C ALA A 161 -5.97 35.71 -39.27
N GLU A 162 -5.77 35.55 -37.95
CA GLU A 162 -4.84 36.35 -37.18
C GLU A 162 -3.38 35.98 -37.51
N ALA A 163 -3.08 34.70 -37.70
CA ALA A 163 -1.78 34.23 -38.16
C ALA A 163 -1.46 34.69 -39.59
N GLU A 164 -2.45 34.69 -40.49
CA GLU A 164 -2.30 35.17 -41.87
C GLU A 164 -2.09 36.69 -41.93
N ALA A 165 -2.77 37.47 -41.06
CA ALA A 165 -2.57 38.91 -40.92
C ALA A 165 -1.18 39.26 -40.38
N ILE A 166 -0.66 38.49 -39.41
CA ILE A 166 0.68 38.68 -38.86
C ILE A 166 1.75 38.35 -39.92
N LEU A 167 1.58 37.28 -40.69
CA LEU A 167 2.50 36.93 -41.78
C LEU A 167 2.50 37.98 -42.91
N ALA A 168 1.34 38.52 -43.26
CA ALA A 168 1.23 39.60 -44.25
C ALA A 168 1.90 40.91 -43.78
N ALA A 169 1.82 41.23 -42.49
CA ALA A 169 2.50 42.40 -41.91
C ALA A 169 4.03 42.26 -41.96
N ILE A 170 4.56 41.05 -41.67
CA ILE A 170 5.99 40.76 -41.74
C ILE A 170 6.52 40.86 -43.19
N GLU A 171 5.75 40.40 -44.19
CA GLU A 171 6.13 40.54 -45.60
C GLU A 171 6.15 42.00 -46.08
N GLN A 172 5.24 42.85 -45.58
CA GLN A 172 5.21 44.27 -45.94
C GLN A 172 6.37 45.06 -45.32
N GLU A 173 6.76 44.76 -44.09
CA GLU A 173 7.96 45.34 -43.46
C GLU A 173 9.25 44.87 -44.16
N GLY A 174 9.30 43.61 -44.62
CA GLY A 174 10.41 43.09 -45.42
C GLY A 174 10.61 43.84 -46.75
N ARG A 175 9.53 44.10 -47.50
CA ARG A 175 9.59 44.81 -48.80
C ARG A 175 9.89 46.30 -48.69
N GLY A 176 9.51 46.95 -47.57
CA GLY A 176 9.86 48.35 -47.32
C GLY A 176 11.37 48.58 -47.07
N SER A 177 12.08 47.56 -46.58
CA SER A 177 13.51 47.65 -46.26
C SER A 177 14.43 47.54 -47.49
N GLU A 178 13.97 46.98 -48.60
CA GLU A 178 14.75 46.86 -49.84
C GLU A 178 14.64 48.10 -50.75
N SER A 179 13.56 48.88 -50.64
CA SER A 179 13.36 50.12 -51.39
C SER A 179 14.23 51.29 -50.91
N GLY A 180 14.85 51.21 -49.72
CA GLY A 180 15.68 52.27 -49.15
C GLY A 180 17.18 52.14 -49.41
N ARG A 181 17.64 51.12 -50.14
CA ARG A 181 19.08 50.86 -50.40
C ARG A 181 19.58 51.24 -51.80
N GLN A 182 18.74 51.86 -52.65
CA GLN A 182 19.12 52.35 -53.98
C GLN A 182 18.89 53.86 -54.17
N ALA A 183 19.17 54.66 -53.13
CA ALA A 183 19.35 56.11 -53.26
C ALA A 183 20.76 56.50 -52.81
#